data_AF-D9XA99-F1
#
_entry.id   AF-D9XA99-F1
#
_cell.length_a   1.000
_cell.length_b   1.000
_cell.length_c   1.000
_cell.angle_alpha   90.00
_cell.angle_beta   90.00
_cell.angle_gamma   90.00
#
_symmetry.space_group_name_H-M   'P 1'
#
loop_
_entity.id
_entity.type
_entity.pdbx_description
1 polymer ?
#
loop_
_entity_poly.entity_id
_entity_poly.type
_entity_poly.pdbx_seq_one_letter_code
_entity_poly.pdbx_strand_id
1 'polypeptide(L)'
;MSRRSTSHEGRGVRDMASTTRTVCPHCGWPDGGEPFQVLSRHTTATGRTEWTRCGCGSLQVRIVDGCGTRVVSRSRPVSASTGWGTTGSATAGH
;
A
#
# COMPACT_ATOMS: atom_id res chain seq x y z
N MET A 1 1.39 -47.57 -30.16
CA MET A 1 2.54 -46.94 -29.48
C MET A 1 2.49 -45.44 -29.74
N SER A 2 2.00 -44.66 -28.78
CA SER A 2 2.34 -43.24 -28.57
C SER A 2 1.44 -42.73 -27.44
N ARG A 3 1.90 -42.97 -26.21
CA ARG A 3 1.42 -42.26 -25.03
C ARG A 3 1.89 -40.82 -25.21
N ARG A 4 0.99 -39.86 -25.33
CA ARG A 4 1.36 -38.45 -25.19
C ARG A 4 0.83 -37.96 -23.85
N SER A 5 1.78 -37.46 -23.10
CA SER A 5 1.77 -37.27 -21.66
C SER A 5 0.82 -36.16 -21.20
N THR A 6 0.41 -36.34 -19.96
CA THR A 6 -0.26 -35.46 -19.02
C THR A 6 0.29 -34.03 -18.97
N SER A 7 -0.53 -33.16 -18.38
CA SER A 7 -0.19 -31.93 -17.62
C SER A 7 -0.62 -30.62 -18.27
N HIS A 8 -1.88 -30.25 -18.04
CA HIS A 8 -2.24 -28.83 -17.91
C HIS A 8 -2.52 -28.56 -16.43
N GLU A 9 -1.43 -28.45 -15.70
CA GLU A 9 -1.40 -27.94 -14.33
C GLU A 9 -1.62 -26.42 -14.38
N GLY A 10 -2.63 -25.97 -13.64
CA GLY A 10 -2.59 -24.73 -12.88
C GLY A 10 -2.20 -23.43 -13.59
N ARG A 11 -3.20 -22.67 -14.03
CA ARG A 11 -3.26 -21.23 -13.73
C ARG A 11 -4.66 -20.88 -13.28
N GLY A 12 -4.92 -21.15 -12.00
CA GLY A 12 -5.89 -20.36 -11.27
C GLY A 12 -5.59 -18.89 -11.56
N VAL A 13 -6.65 -18.15 -11.88
CA VAL A 13 -6.60 -16.70 -11.86
C VAL A 13 -6.09 -16.37 -10.46
N ARG A 14 -4.79 -16.10 -10.36
CA ARG A 14 -4.21 -15.58 -9.14
C ARG A 14 -4.98 -14.29 -9.00
N ASP A 15 -5.87 -14.31 -8.01
CA ASP A 15 -6.35 -13.15 -7.30
C ASP A 15 -5.28 -12.08 -7.50
N MET A 16 -5.56 -11.16 -8.42
CA MET A 16 -4.77 -9.96 -8.55
C MET A 16 -5.14 -9.25 -7.27
N ALA A 17 -4.47 -9.66 -6.19
CA ALA A 17 -4.32 -8.91 -4.99
C ALA A 17 -3.98 -7.55 -5.53
N SER A 18 -4.97 -6.66 -5.49
CA SER A 18 -4.81 -5.28 -5.88
C SER A 18 -3.54 -4.92 -5.14
N THR A 19 -2.44 -4.79 -5.90
CA THR A 19 -1.14 -4.50 -5.35
C THR A 19 -1.32 -3.09 -4.92
N THR A 20 -1.88 -2.98 -3.73
CA THR A 20 -2.35 -1.76 -3.11
C THR A 20 -1.08 -0.99 -3.03
N ARG A 21 -0.92 -0.01 -3.93
CA ARG A 21 0.35 0.65 -4.16
C ARG A 21 0.99 0.86 -2.81
N THR A 22 2.06 0.15 -2.51
CA THR A 22 2.66 0.12 -1.18
C THR A 22 3.37 1.43 -0.87
N VAL A 23 3.17 2.44 -1.72
CA VAL A 23 3.74 3.76 -1.71
C VAL A 23 2.62 4.79 -1.85
N CYS A 24 2.78 5.90 -1.13
CA CYS A 24 1.92 7.06 -1.23
C CYS A 24 1.98 7.65 -2.65
N PRO A 25 0.86 7.81 -3.37
CA PRO A 25 0.86 8.37 -4.72
C PRO A 25 1.25 9.85 -4.78
N HIS A 26 1.35 10.52 -3.63
CA HIS A 26 1.64 11.95 -3.55
C HIS A 26 3.13 12.26 -3.32
N CYS A 27 3.86 11.39 -2.64
CA CYS A 27 5.27 11.62 -2.30
C CYS A 27 6.19 10.41 -2.55
N GLY A 28 5.63 9.28 -3.02
CA GLY A 28 6.40 8.05 -3.28
C GLY A 28 6.82 7.26 -2.05
N TRP A 29 6.56 7.76 -0.83
CA TRP A 29 6.97 7.09 0.40
C TRP A 29 6.20 5.79 0.65
N PRO A 30 6.88 4.71 1.07
CA PRO A 30 6.21 3.47 1.46
C PRO A 30 5.15 3.70 2.55
N ASP A 31 3.99 3.10 2.36
CA ASP A 31 2.88 3.13 3.31
C ASP A 31 3.32 2.58 4.69
N GLY A 32 4.11 1.52 4.71
CA GLY A 32 4.65 0.95 5.96
C GLY A 32 5.96 1.58 6.45
N GLY A 33 6.51 2.56 5.73
CA GLY A 33 7.82 3.14 6.09
C GLY A 33 7.66 4.42 6.90
N GLU A 34 8.43 4.53 7.96
CA GLU A 34 8.54 5.79 8.69
C GLU A 34 9.03 6.92 7.74
N PRO A 35 8.51 8.15 7.90
CA PRO A 35 7.57 8.58 8.93
C PRO A 35 6.09 8.41 8.51
N PHE A 36 5.35 7.54 9.19
CA PHE A 36 3.88 7.55 9.23
C PHE A 36 3.40 7.66 10.67
N GLN A 37 2.38 8.48 10.90
CA GLN A 37 1.76 8.65 12.22
C GLN A 37 0.42 7.91 12.24
N VAL A 38 0.22 7.02 13.21
CA VAL A 38 -1.09 6.41 13.46
C VAL A 38 -1.94 7.42 14.22
N LEU A 39 -3.07 7.83 13.65
CA LEU A 39 -3.98 8.81 14.23
C LEU A 39 -5.08 8.16 15.06
N SER A 40 -5.63 7.05 14.58
CA SER A 40 -6.68 6.30 15.29
C SER A 40 -6.63 4.82 14.94
N ARG A 41 -7.09 3.99 15.88
CA ARG A 41 -7.24 2.54 15.74
C ARG A 41 -8.61 2.15 16.27
N HIS A 42 -9.40 1.47 15.44
CA HIS A 42 -10.69 0.93 15.85
C HIS A 42 -10.73 -0.56 15.57
N THR A 43 -10.90 -1.35 16.64
CA THR A 43 -11.09 -2.80 16.53
C THR A 43 -12.51 -3.10 16.09
N THR A 44 -12.64 -4.12 15.25
CA THR A 44 -13.90 -4.68 14.74
C THR A 44 -13.90 -6.19 14.98
N ALA A 45 -15.03 -6.87 14.75
CA ALA A 45 -15.11 -8.32 14.94
C ALA A 45 -14.14 -9.13 14.04
N THR A 46 -13.72 -8.58 12.90
CA THR A 46 -12.92 -9.29 11.88
C THR A 46 -11.47 -8.79 11.81
N GLY A 47 -11.11 -7.75 12.56
CA GLY A 47 -9.79 -7.12 12.48
C GLY A 47 -9.81 -5.72 13.07
N ARG A 48 -8.96 -4.82 12.58
CA ARG A 48 -8.97 -3.40 12.97
C ARG A 48 -8.87 -2.47 11.77
N THR A 49 -9.47 -1.31 11.90
CA THR A 49 -9.27 -0.18 10.99
C THR A 49 -8.26 0.77 11.61
N GLU A 50 -7.22 1.14 10.87
CA GLU A 50 -6.23 2.13 11.27
C GLU A 50 -6.30 3.35 10.35
N TRP A 51 -6.26 4.53 10.94
CA TRP A 51 -6.13 5.78 10.21
C TRP A 51 -4.70 6.27 10.40
N THR A 52 -3.98 6.43 9.30
CA THR A 52 -2.55 6.78 9.30
C THR A 52 -2.32 8.04 8.48
N ARG A 53 -1.39 8.89 8.89
CA ARG A 53 -0.96 10.07 8.16
C ARG A 53 0.44 9.82 7.61
N CYS A 54 0.57 9.89 6.29
CA CYS A 54 1.88 9.91 5.63
C CYS A 54 2.60 11.23 5.93
N GLY A 55 3.93 11.27 5.88
CA GLY A 55 4.70 12.50 6.02
C GLY A 55 4.20 13.64 5.13
N CYS A 56 3.81 13.38 3.87
CA CYS A 56 3.24 14.42 3.00
C CYS A 56 1.88 15.00 3.46
N GLY A 57 1.26 14.44 4.51
CA GLY A 57 -0.02 14.86 5.05
C GLY A 57 -1.24 14.15 4.48
N SER A 58 -1.06 13.21 3.55
CA SER A 58 -2.14 12.35 3.06
C SER A 58 -2.63 11.39 4.16
N LEU A 59 -3.95 11.38 4.40
CA LEU A 59 -4.60 10.43 5.30
C LEU A 59 -4.84 9.11 4.55
N GLN A 60 -4.47 7.99 5.17
CA GLN A 60 -4.70 6.66 4.64
C GLN A 60 -5.50 5.84 5.64
N VAL A 61 -6.55 5.19 5.17
CA VAL A 61 -7.36 4.25 5.96
C VAL A 61 -6.92 2.84 5.62
N ARG A 62 -6.58 2.05 6.64
CA ARG A 62 -6.09 0.68 6.52
C ARG A 62 -7.01 -0.27 7.23
N ILE A 63 -7.19 -1.45 6.65
CA ILE A 63 -7.76 -2.60 7.34
C ILE A 63 -6.62 -3.57 7.62
N VAL A 64 -6.53 -4.01 8.86
CA VAL A 64 -5.60 -5.05 9.33
C VAL A 64 -6.44 -6.21 9.83
N ASP A 65 -6.36 -7.34 9.15
CA ASP A 65 -7.07 -8.57 9.48
C ASP A 65 -6.17 -9.80 9.29
N GLY A 66 -6.72 -11.01 9.43
CA GLY A 66 -5.95 -12.25 9.28
C GLY A 66 -5.31 -12.47 7.91
N CYS A 67 -5.75 -11.74 6.88
CA CYS A 67 -5.17 -11.76 5.53
C CYS A 67 -4.04 -10.74 5.35
N GLY A 68 -3.76 -9.88 6.34
CA GLY A 68 -2.72 -8.86 6.31
C GLY A 68 -3.26 -7.43 6.35
N THR A 69 -2.46 -6.48 5.86
CA THR A 69 -2.81 -5.05 5.86
C THR A 69 -3.12 -4.57 4.44
N ARG A 70 -4.25 -3.87 4.28
CA ARG A 70 -4.64 -3.23 3.01
C ARG A 70 -5.08 -1.79 3.21
N VAL A 71 -4.60 -0.88 2.36
CA VAL A 71 -5.06 0.51 2.30
C VAL A 71 -6.35 0.58 1.47
N VAL A 72 -7.46 0.95 2.10
CA VAL A 72 -8.80 0.98 1.47
C VAL A 72 -9.25 2.38 1.06
N SER A 73 -8.65 3.43 1.62
CA SER A 73 -8.94 4.80 1.24
C SER A 73 -7.73 5.70 1.44
N ARG A 74 -7.61 6.74 0.61
CA ARG A 74 -6.58 7.77 0.70
C ARG A 74 -7.18 9.14 0.43
N SER A 75 -6.87 10.11 1.27
CA SER A 75 -7.16 11.51 1.00
C SER A 75 -6.00 12.16 0.26
N ARG A 76 -6.30 13.19 -0.52
CA ARG A 76 -5.25 14.14 -0.95
C ARG A 76 -4.61 14.74 0.31
N PRO A 77 -3.29 15.03 0.29
CA PRO A 77 -2.70 15.84 1.33
C PRO A 77 -3.41 17.19 1.34
N VAL A 78 -3.77 17.68 2.52
CA VAL A 78 -4.03 19.13 2.66
C VAL A 78 -2.74 19.79 2.22
N SER A 79 -2.78 20.71 1.24
CA SER A 79 -1.58 21.39 0.75
C SER A 79 -0.79 21.87 1.96
N ALA A 80 0.30 21.18 2.30
CA ALA A 80 1.25 21.69 3.25
C ALA A 80 1.82 22.90 2.52
N SER A 81 1.44 24.09 2.97
CA SER A 81 2.19 25.29 2.68
C SER A 81 3.67 24.95 2.93
N THR A 82 4.41 24.87 1.83
CA THR A 82 5.86 24.88 1.68
C THR A 82 6.67 24.43 2.89
N GLY A 83 7.30 23.25 2.80
CA GLY A 83 8.50 23.01 3.59
C GLY A 83 8.74 21.59 4.05
N TRP A 84 8.61 20.58 3.18
CA TRP A 84 9.47 19.39 3.23
C TRP A 84 9.12 18.44 2.09
N GLY A 85 10.10 18.13 1.24
CA GLY A 85 9.95 17.09 0.22
C GLY A 85 10.74 17.24 -1.07
N THR A 86 11.54 18.29 -1.27
CA THR A 86 12.36 18.42 -2.51
C THR A 86 13.74 17.76 -2.43
N THR A 87 13.88 16.66 -1.69
CA THR A 87 15.10 15.83 -1.73
C THR A 87 14.69 14.36 -1.68
N GLY A 88 14.85 13.54 -2.71
CA GLY A 88 15.34 13.80 -4.06
C GLY A 88 14.89 12.66 -4.98
N SER A 89 14.51 13.02 -6.21
CA SER A 89 14.66 12.11 -7.35
C SER A 89 16.12 12.17 -7.77
N ALA A 90 16.99 11.39 -7.11
CA ALA A 90 18.31 11.13 -7.66
C ALA A 90 18.18 9.98 -8.66
N THR A 91 17.91 10.34 -9.93
CA THR A 91 18.12 9.45 -11.06
C THR A 91 19.61 9.13 -11.11
N ALA A 92 19.99 7.88 -10.80
CA ALA A 92 21.35 7.41 -11.05
C ALA A 92 21.52 7.25 -12.57
N GLY A 93 22.22 8.21 -13.18
CA GLY A 93 22.70 8.14 -14.55
C GLY A 93 24.05 8.83 -14.62
N HIS A 94 25.10 8.03 -14.84
CA HIS A 94 26.20 8.17 -15.81
C HIS A 94 27.30 7.18 -15.46
#